data_AF-A0A662JW73-F1
#
_entry.id   AF-A0A662JW73-F1
#
_cell.length_a   1.000
_cell.length_b   1.000
_cell.length_c   1.000
_cell.angle_alpha   90.00
_cell.angle_beta   90.00
_cell.angle_gamma   90.00
#
_symmetry.space_group_name_H-M   'P 1'
#
loop_
_entity.id
_entity.type
_entity.pdbx_description
1 polymer ?
#
loop_
_entity_poly.entity_id
_entity_poly.type
_entity_poly.pdbx_seq_one_letter_code
_entity_poly.pdbx_strand_id
1 'polypeptide(L)'
;MSRDDFKSFIPPDKIIPELTVKSILVGVFLAVVLGAANAYLGLYAGMTVSAIIPGAVMALALLRPFKGTILEVNIATMGASAGECVAAGVIFTIPALVLLGVWKDIHYIETTLISLLGGFLGVLWMVPLRRALVTKTNLPFPEGIAVAAVLTTTV
;
A
#
# COMPACT_ATOMS: atom_id res chain seq x y z
N MET A 1 20.32 -11.77 12.89
CA MET A 1 19.30 -11.87 13.96
C MET A 1 18.31 -12.94 13.55
N SER A 2 18.07 -13.95 14.39
CA SER A 2 16.92 -14.85 14.19
C SER A 2 15.64 -14.04 14.36
N ARG A 3 14.60 -14.32 13.58
CA ARG A 3 13.30 -13.61 13.69
C ARG A 3 12.65 -13.79 15.06
N ASP A 4 13.03 -14.85 15.77
CA ASP A 4 12.54 -15.17 17.11
C ASP A 4 13.12 -14.25 18.20
N ASP A 5 14.25 -13.56 17.94
CA ASP A 5 14.89 -12.60 18.85
C ASP A 5 14.62 -11.13 18.46
N PHE A 6 13.65 -10.87 17.59
CA PHE A 6 13.34 -9.49 17.17
C PHE A 6 12.65 -8.72 18.30
N LYS A 7 13.37 -7.75 18.89
CA LYS A 7 12.81 -6.83 19.88
C LYS A 7 11.91 -5.81 19.18
N SER A 8 10.60 -5.93 19.39
CA SER A 8 9.62 -4.99 18.84
C SER A 8 9.87 -3.57 19.34
N PHE A 9 9.74 -2.60 18.44
CA PHE A 9 9.87 -1.17 18.76
C PHE A 9 8.77 -0.68 19.72
N ILE A 10 7.56 -1.24 19.57
CA ILE A 10 6.44 -1.04 20.49
C ILE A 10 6.12 -2.38 21.14
N PRO A 11 6.20 -2.50 22.48
CA PRO A 11 5.82 -3.72 23.18
C PRO A 11 4.35 -4.07 22.93
N PRO A 12 3.99 -5.36 22.82
CA PRO A 12 2.61 -5.80 22.63
C PRO A 12 1.64 -5.32 23.72
N ASP A 13 2.15 -5.11 24.93
CA ASP A 13 1.36 -4.67 26.09
C ASP A 13 1.00 -3.18 26.05
N LYS A 14 1.62 -2.40 25.15
CA LYS A 14 1.42 -0.96 25.06
C LYS A 14 0.29 -0.63 24.09
N ILE A 15 -0.83 -0.15 24.62
CA ILE A 15 -1.98 0.30 23.84
C ILE A 15 -1.75 1.75 23.42
N ILE A 16 -1.54 1.98 22.12
CA ILE A 16 -1.48 3.30 21.51
C ILE A 16 -2.45 3.37 20.34
N PRO A 17 -2.96 4.56 19.95
CA PRO A 17 -3.83 4.70 18.79
C PRO A 17 -3.17 4.17 17.51
N GLU A 18 -3.89 3.34 16.75
CA GLU A 18 -3.44 2.77 15.47
C GLU A 18 -4.40 3.15 14.33
N LEU A 19 -5.66 2.74 14.47
CA LEU A 19 -6.73 2.98 13.51
C LEU A 19 -7.58 4.17 13.97
N THR A 20 -7.29 5.35 13.44
CA THR A 20 -8.02 6.57 13.76
C THR A 20 -8.55 7.22 12.49
N VAL A 21 -9.56 8.09 12.64
CA VAL A 21 -10.16 8.78 11.50
C VAL A 21 -9.11 9.56 10.71
N LYS A 22 -8.15 10.20 11.37
CA LYS A 22 -7.05 10.92 10.71
C LYS A 22 -6.14 10.00 9.91
N SER A 23 -5.77 8.82 10.42
CA SER A 23 -4.92 7.88 9.67
C SER A 23 -5.64 7.29 8.45
N ILE A 24 -6.94 7.01 8.58
CA ILE A 24 -7.77 6.57 7.46
C ILE A 24 -7.87 7.66 6.39
N LEU A 25 -8.20 8.90 6.76
CA LEU A 25 -8.34 10.00 5.81
C LEU A 25 -7.03 10.29 5.07
N VAL A 26 -5.90 10.31 5.77
CA VAL A 26 -4.58 10.48 5.14
C VAL A 26 -4.27 9.29 4.22
N GLY A 27 -4.53 8.06 4.67
CA GLY A 27 -4.32 6.87 3.86
C GLY A 27 -5.15 6.87 2.56
N VAL A 28 -6.43 7.23 2.63
CA VAL A 28 -7.31 7.34 1.46
C VAL A 28 -6.84 8.45 0.52
N PHE A 29 -6.49 9.62 1.07
CA PHE A 29 -5.96 10.72 0.28
C PHE A 29 -4.70 10.32 -0.48
N LEU A 30 -3.74 9.68 0.20
CA LEU A 30 -2.51 9.19 -0.42
C LEU A 30 -2.78 8.07 -1.43
N ALA A 31 -3.72 7.17 -1.16
CA ALA A 31 -4.11 6.11 -2.10
C ALA A 31 -4.62 6.70 -3.43
N VAL A 32 -5.43 7.76 -3.38
CA VAL A 32 -5.94 8.45 -4.57
C VAL A 32 -4.78 9.12 -5.32
N VAL A 33 -3.95 9.89 -4.63
CA VAL A 33 -2.86 10.66 -5.26
C VAL A 33 -1.78 9.74 -5.85
N LEU A 34 -1.24 8.83 -5.03
CA LEU A 34 -0.15 7.94 -5.43
C LEU A 34 -0.64 6.83 -6.35
N GLY A 35 -1.88 6.34 -6.16
CA GLY A 35 -2.52 5.41 -7.08
C GLY A 35 -2.71 6.01 -8.47
N ALA A 36 -3.21 7.24 -8.55
CA ALA A 36 -3.36 7.94 -9.84
C ALA A 36 -1.99 8.21 -10.51
N ALA A 37 -0.99 8.64 -9.73
CA ALA A 37 0.37 8.84 -10.24
C ALA A 37 0.96 7.53 -10.79
N ASN A 38 0.81 6.41 -10.07
CA ASN A 38 1.27 5.11 -10.55
C ASN A 38 0.48 4.60 -11.74
N ALA A 39 -0.83 4.86 -11.79
CA ALA A 39 -1.62 4.51 -12.96
C ALA A 39 -1.12 5.25 -14.21
N TYR A 40 -0.86 6.55 -14.08
CA TYR A 40 -0.31 7.36 -15.17
C TYR A 40 1.07 6.87 -15.61
N LEU A 41 2.01 6.72 -14.68
CA LEU A 41 3.37 6.25 -14.98
C LEU A 41 3.37 4.85 -15.57
N GLY A 42 2.54 3.95 -15.04
CA GLY A 42 2.40 2.60 -15.54
C GLY A 42 1.89 2.53 -16.97
N LEU A 43 0.89 3.36 -17.32
CA LEU A 43 0.36 3.44 -18.69
C LEU A 43 1.33 4.14 -19.65
N TYR A 44 2.01 5.19 -19.20
CA TYR A 44 2.88 6.00 -20.05
C TYR A 44 4.27 5.38 -20.26
N ALA A 45 4.90 4.94 -19.19
CA ALA A 45 6.28 4.43 -19.19
C ALA A 45 6.37 2.89 -19.14
N GLY A 46 5.24 2.19 -18.96
CA GLY A 46 5.22 0.73 -18.88
C GLY A 46 5.85 0.16 -17.59
N MET A 47 6.17 1.01 -16.62
CA MET A 47 6.76 0.63 -15.34
C MET A 47 6.05 1.35 -14.19
N THR A 48 5.93 0.69 -13.05
CA THR A 48 5.42 1.28 -11.80
C THR A 48 6.57 1.71 -10.91
N VAL A 49 6.31 2.66 -10.02
CA VAL A 49 7.27 3.12 -9.01
C VAL A 49 6.74 2.74 -7.64
N SER A 50 7.59 2.12 -6.82
CA SER A 50 7.27 1.76 -5.44
C SER A 50 6.80 2.99 -4.67
N ALA A 51 5.50 3.05 -4.37
CA ALA A 51 4.89 4.20 -3.72
C ALA A 51 5.02 4.15 -2.21
N ILE A 52 5.44 3.01 -1.65
CA ILE A 52 5.44 2.80 -0.20
C ILE A 52 6.44 3.69 0.53
N ILE A 53 7.62 3.94 -0.06
CA ILE A 53 8.64 4.80 0.56
C ILE A 53 8.21 6.27 0.51
N PRO A 54 7.84 6.85 -0.66
CA PRO A 54 7.25 8.19 -0.71
C PRO A 54 5.99 8.32 0.15
N GLY A 55 5.14 7.29 0.13
CA GLY A 55 3.92 7.21 0.92
C GLY A 55 4.19 7.28 2.42
N ALA A 56 5.23 6.60 2.91
CA ALA A 56 5.64 6.69 4.32
C ALA A 56 6.08 8.09 4.71
N VAL A 57 6.90 8.74 3.86
CA VAL A 57 7.36 10.12 4.08
C VAL A 57 6.19 11.11 4.06
N MET A 58 5.27 10.96 3.11
CA MET A 58 4.10 11.84 3.01
C MET A 58 3.09 11.60 4.14
N ALA A 59 2.81 10.35 4.50
CA ALA A 59 1.94 9.99 5.61
C ALA A 59 2.46 10.60 6.92
N LEU A 60 3.77 10.52 7.13
CA LEU A 60 4.44 11.16 8.24
C LEU A 60 4.25 12.68 8.21
N ALA A 61 4.57 13.33 7.08
CA ALA A 61 4.47 14.78 6.94
C ALA A 61 3.04 15.29 7.20
N LEU A 62 2.04 14.55 6.71
CA LEU A 62 0.62 14.90 6.85
C LEU A 62 0.07 14.65 8.26
N LEU A 63 0.56 13.63 8.96
CA LEU A 63 0.10 13.31 10.33
C LEU A 63 0.89 14.04 11.42
N ARG A 64 2.04 14.63 11.11
CA ARG A 64 2.89 15.36 12.07
C ARG A 64 2.17 16.54 12.76
N PRO A 65 1.40 17.41 12.07
CA PRO A 65 0.62 18.46 12.72
C PRO A 65 -0.43 17.93 13.70
N PHE A 66 -0.93 16.71 13.47
CA PHE A 66 -1.95 16.05 14.29
C PHE A 66 -1.36 15.11 15.35
N LYS A 67 -0.04 15.22 15.62
CA LYS A 67 0.70 14.37 16.56
C LYS A 67 0.41 12.88 16.32
N GLY A 68 0.46 12.46 15.06
CA GLY A 68 0.23 11.07 14.67
C GLY A 68 1.20 10.11 15.36
N THR A 69 0.72 8.97 15.83
CA THR A 69 1.58 7.89 16.33
C THR A 69 2.26 7.17 15.16
N ILE A 70 3.35 6.45 15.44
CA ILE A 70 4.01 5.60 14.43
C ILE A 70 3.04 4.55 13.84
N LEU A 71 2.08 4.05 14.61
CA LEU A 71 1.09 3.08 14.13
C LEU A 71 0.03 3.73 13.23
N GLU A 72 -0.38 4.97 13.55
CA GLU A 72 -1.24 5.76 12.66
C GLU A 72 -0.56 6.08 11.32
N VAL A 73 0.73 6.44 11.35
CA VAL A 73 1.52 6.66 10.14
C VAL A 73 1.68 5.36 9.35
N ASN A 74 1.89 4.23 10.02
CA ASN A 74 1.96 2.92 9.36
C ASN A 74 0.63 2.58 8.65
N ILE A 75 -0.51 2.79 9.30
CA ILE A 75 -1.83 2.57 8.67
C ILE A 75 -2.01 3.46 7.43
N ALA A 76 -1.68 4.76 7.52
CA ALA A 76 -1.77 5.66 6.38
C ALA A 76 -0.82 5.25 5.23
N THR A 77 0.39 4.77 5.55
CA THR A 77 1.37 4.25 4.59
C THR A 77 0.86 3.01 3.87
N MET A 78 0.22 2.07 4.60
CA MET A 78 -0.39 0.89 4.01
C MET A 78 -1.57 1.27 3.11
N GLY A 79 -2.35 2.29 3.48
CA GLY A 79 -3.40 2.84 2.61
C GLY A 79 -2.86 3.35 1.28
N ALA A 80 -1.76 4.11 1.30
CA ALA A 80 -1.07 4.55 0.10
C ALA A 80 -0.62 3.39 -0.79
N SER A 81 0.00 2.36 -0.19
CA SER A 81 0.46 1.16 -0.90
C SER A 81 -0.70 0.34 -1.47
N ALA A 82 -1.84 0.25 -0.76
CA ALA A 82 -3.02 -0.43 -1.26
C ALA A 82 -3.56 0.23 -2.55
N GLY A 83 -3.54 1.56 -2.63
CA GLY A 83 -3.89 2.29 -3.85
C GLY A 83 -3.00 1.94 -5.04
N GLU A 84 -1.69 1.83 -4.81
CA GLU A 84 -0.73 1.36 -5.82
C GLU A 84 -1.04 -0.07 -6.27
N CYS A 85 -1.27 -1.01 -5.36
CA CYS A 85 -1.54 -2.41 -5.70
C CYS A 85 -2.80 -2.57 -6.58
N VAL A 86 -3.86 -1.83 -6.26
CA VAL A 86 -5.08 -1.83 -7.08
C VAL A 86 -4.80 -1.20 -8.44
N ALA A 87 -4.14 -0.03 -8.47
CA ALA A 87 -3.79 0.65 -9.72
C ALA A 87 -2.96 -0.25 -10.65
N ALA A 88 -1.95 -0.94 -10.11
CA ALA A 88 -1.11 -1.88 -10.84
C ALA A 88 -1.91 -2.99 -11.52
N GLY A 89 -2.90 -3.58 -10.84
CA GLY A 89 -3.79 -4.57 -11.46
C GLY A 89 -4.59 -4.00 -12.62
N VAL A 90 -5.08 -2.76 -12.47
CA VAL A 90 -5.96 -2.11 -13.46
C VAL A 90 -5.21 -1.68 -14.72
N ILE A 91 -4.01 -1.10 -14.57
CA ILE A 91 -3.23 -0.59 -15.71
C ILE A 91 -2.77 -1.68 -16.68
N PHE A 92 -2.67 -2.93 -16.24
CA PHE A 92 -2.33 -4.03 -17.14
C PHE A 92 -3.58 -4.70 -17.72
N THR A 93 -4.64 -4.80 -16.92
CA THR A 93 -5.85 -5.53 -17.34
C THR A 93 -6.71 -4.74 -18.31
N ILE A 94 -6.99 -3.46 -18.02
CA ILE A 94 -7.95 -2.68 -18.82
C ILE A 94 -7.39 -2.35 -20.21
N PRO A 95 -6.15 -1.87 -20.37
CA PRO A 95 -5.60 -1.65 -21.71
C PRO A 95 -5.49 -2.94 -22.51
N ALA A 96 -5.20 -4.09 -21.87
CA ALA A 96 -5.18 -5.37 -22.58
C ALA A 96 -6.56 -5.72 -23.19
N LEU A 97 -7.66 -5.46 -22.48
CA LEU A 97 -9.01 -5.67 -23.02
C LEU A 97 -9.31 -4.78 -24.24
N VAL A 98 -8.83 -3.53 -24.22
CA VAL A 98 -8.96 -2.60 -25.34
C VAL A 98 -8.11 -3.04 -26.53
N LEU A 99 -6.86 -3.43 -26.28
CA LEU A 99 -5.93 -3.91 -27.33
C LEU A 99 -6.40 -5.21 -27.99
N LEU A 100 -7.08 -6.09 -27.25
CA LEU A 100 -7.70 -7.31 -27.79
C LEU A 100 -8.97 -7.04 -28.60
N GLY A 101 -9.45 -5.79 -28.66
CA GLY A 101 -10.67 -5.41 -29.36
C GLY A 101 -11.97 -5.86 -28.68
N VAL A 102 -11.89 -6.36 -27.44
CA VAL A 102 -13.06 -6.76 -26.64
C VAL A 102 -13.81 -5.51 -26.16
N TRP A 103 -13.07 -4.48 -25.75
CA TRP A 103 -13.61 -3.18 -25.39
C TRP A 103 -13.23 -2.15 -26.46
N LYS A 104 -14.22 -1.37 -26.92
CA LYS A 104 -13.97 -0.24 -27.85
C LYS A 104 -13.44 0.98 -27.11
N ASP A 105 -13.93 1.22 -25.90
CA ASP A 105 -13.60 2.35 -25.04
C ASP A 105 -13.46 1.89 -23.59
N ILE A 106 -12.89 2.72 -22.72
CA ILE A 106 -12.78 2.43 -21.29
C ILE A 106 -14.14 2.69 -20.61
N HIS A 107 -14.76 1.62 -20.14
CA HIS A 107 -16.01 1.69 -19.39
C HIS A 107 -15.74 1.95 -17.90
N TYR A 108 -16.03 3.16 -17.42
CA TYR A 108 -15.66 3.59 -16.07
C TYR A 108 -16.33 2.78 -14.95
N ILE A 109 -17.61 2.42 -15.09
CA ILE A 109 -18.36 1.71 -14.04
C ILE A 109 -17.84 0.27 -13.93
N GLU A 110 -17.72 -0.42 -15.06
CA GLU A 110 -17.23 -1.77 -15.19
C GLU A 110 -15.78 -1.87 -14.72
N THR A 111 -14.95 -0.91 -15.12
CA THR A 111 -13.56 -0.80 -14.62
C THR A 111 -13.54 -0.66 -13.10
N THR A 112 -14.40 0.20 -12.54
CA THR A 112 -14.49 0.39 -11.09
C THR A 112 -14.92 -0.89 -10.38
N LEU A 113 -15.92 -1.61 -10.90
CA LEU A 113 -16.39 -2.88 -10.35
C LEU A 113 -15.31 -3.97 -10.42
N ILE A 114 -14.62 -4.09 -11.55
CA ILE A 114 -13.50 -5.04 -11.71
C ILE A 114 -12.37 -4.71 -10.73
N SER A 115 -12.01 -3.43 -10.61
CA SER A 115 -10.96 -2.96 -9.70
C SER A 115 -11.33 -3.24 -8.25
N LEU A 116 -12.59 -2.99 -7.88
CA LEU A 116 -13.12 -3.22 -6.54
C LEU A 116 -13.11 -4.72 -6.19
N LEU A 117 -13.63 -5.57 -7.07
CA LEU A 117 -13.62 -7.02 -6.88
C LEU A 117 -12.19 -7.57 -6.83
N GLY A 118 -11.31 -7.10 -7.70
CA GLY A 118 -9.88 -7.45 -7.70
C GLY A 118 -9.18 -7.03 -6.40
N GLY A 119 -9.49 -5.84 -5.89
CA GLY A 119 -9.01 -5.36 -4.59
C GLY A 119 -9.45 -6.26 -3.44
N PHE A 120 -10.75 -6.60 -3.37
CA PHE A 120 -11.26 -7.54 -2.37
C PHE A 120 -10.59 -8.91 -2.48
N LEU A 121 -10.44 -9.44 -3.69
CA LEU A 121 -9.76 -10.71 -3.92
C LEU A 121 -8.30 -10.66 -3.46
N GLY A 122 -7.60 -9.56 -3.72
CA GLY A 122 -6.22 -9.35 -3.26
C GLY A 122 -6.10 -9.37 -1.73
N VAL A 123 -7.01 -8.70 -1.03
CA VAL A 123 -7.06 -8.71 0.44
C VAL A 123 -7.29 -10.13 0.98
N LEU A 124 -8.21 -10.89 0.38
CA LEU A 124 -8.47 -12.28 0.78
C LEU A 124 -7.24 -13.18 0.56
N TRP A 125 -6.58 -13.04 -0.59
CA TRP A 125 -5.39 -13.82 -0.93
C TRP A 125 -4.15 -13.45 -0.10
N MET A 126 -4.13 -12.28 0.54
CA MET A 126 -3.03 -11.88 1.42
C MET A 126 -2.84 -12.87 2.58
N VAL A 127 -3.92 -13.49 3.08
CA VAL A 127 -3.88 -14.43 4.21
C VAL A 127 -3.02 -15.67 3.91
N PRO A 128 -3.29 -16.45 2.85
CA PRO A 128 -2.44 -17.59 2.50
C PRO A 128 -1.04 -17.16 2.03
N LEU A 129 -0.92 -16.07 1.26
CA LEU A 129 0.39 -15.59 0.79
C LEU A 129 1.30 -15.21 1.95
N ARG A 130 0.78 -14.55 2.99
CA ARG A 130 1.57 -14.21 4.18
C ARG A 130 2.22 -15.45 4.79
N ARG A 131 1.48 -16.56 4.89
CA ARG A 131 2.04 -17.81 5.44
C ARG A 131 3.15 -18.39 4.57
N ALA A 132 3.00 -18.35 3.25
CA ALA A 132 3.98 -18.87 2.31
C ALA A 132 5.23 -17.99 2.19
N LEU A 133 5.06 -16.67 2.12
CA LEU A 133 6.11 -15.70 1.80
C LEU A 133 6.76 -15.03 3.02
N VAL A 134 6.10 -15.04 4.18
CA VAL A 134 6.62 -14.38 5.39
C VAL A 134 7.00 -15.41 6.44
N THR A 135 6.11 -16.37 6.74
CA THR A 135 6.33 -17.32 7.84
C THR A 135 7.29 -18.45 7.48
N LYS A 136 7.17 -19.00 6.27
CA LYS A 136 7.93 -20.20 5.86
C LYS A 136 9.27 -19.90 5.17
N THR A 137 9.55 -18.64 4.86
CA THR A 137 10.70 -18.22 4.04
C THR A 137 11.45 -17.09 4.71
N ASN A 138 12.78 -17.14 4.66
CA ASN A 138 13.68 -16.12 5.24
C ASN A 138 14.14 -15.13 4.17
N LEU A 139 13.22 -14.31 3.69
CA LEU A 139 13.50 -13.23 2.75
C LEU A 139 14.03 -11.97 3.48
N PRO A 140 14.87 -11.14 2.84
CA PRO A 140 15.50 -9.97 3.48
C PRO A 140 14.60 -8.73 3.61
N PHE A 141 13.44 -8.67 2.95
CA PHE A 141 12.47 -7.55 2.98
C PHE A 141 13.08 -6.11 2.98
N PRO A 142 13.94 -5.77 2.00
CA PRO A 142 14.69 -4.51 2.01
C PRO A 142 13.80 -3.26 2.03
N GLU A 143 12.69 -3.26 1.27
CA GLU A 143 11.73 -2.15 1.28
C GLU A 143 11.05 -1.98 2.64
N GLY A 144 10.67 -3.10 3.28
CA GLY A 144 10.08 -3.08 4.61
C GLY A 144 11.04 -2.49 5.66
N ILE A 145 12.34 -2.82 5.55
CA ILE A 145 13.38 -2.24 6.40
C ILE A 145 13.53 -0.73 6.15
N ALA A 146 13.51 -0.31 4.88
CA ALA A 146 13.60 1.11 4.53
C ALA A 146 12.41 1.91 5.09
N VAL A 147 11.19 1.40 4.92
CA VAL A 147 9.96 2.01 5.47
C VAL A 147 10.02 2.05 7.01
N ALA A 148 10.49 0.97 7.66
CA ALA A 148 10.67 0.94 9.10
C ALA A 148 11.69 1.99 9.58
N ALA A 149 12.76 2.25 8.82
CA ALA A 149 13.72 3.30 9.15
C ALA A 149 13.08 4.71 9.07
N VAL A 150 12.24 4.96 8.05
CA VAL A 150 11.49 6.23 7.94
C VAL A 150 10.53 6.42 9.12
N LEU A 151 9.80 5.36 9.48
CA LEU A 151 8.85 5.39 10.59
C LEU A 151 9.55 5.56 11.95
N THR A 152 10.68 4.89 12.19
CA THR A 152 11.40 4.97 13.47
C THR A 152 12.21 6.25 13.67
N THR A 153 12.55 6.98 12.59
CA THR A 153 13.20 8.30 12.66
C THR A 153 12.35 9.36 13.38
N THR A 154 11.08 9.07 13.67
CA THR A 154 10.11 10.05 14.18
C THR A 154 9.79 9.94 15.66
N VAL A 155 10.53 9.10 16.39
CA VAL A 155 10.52 9.03 17.85
C VAL A 155 11.73 9.72 18.43
#